data_AF-A0A847FKY3-F1
#
_entry.id   AF-A0A847FKY3-F1
#
_cell.length_a   1.000
_cell.length_b   1.000
_cell.length_c   1.000
_cell.angle_alpha   90.00
_cell.angle_beta   90.00
_cell.angle_gamma   90.00
#
_symmetry.space_group_name_H-M   'P 1'
#
loop_
_entity.id
_entity.type
_entity.pdbx_description
1 polymer ?
#
loop_
_entity_poly.entity_id
_entity_poly.type
_entity_poly.pdbx_seq_one_letter_code
_entity_poly.pdbx_strand_id
1 'polypeptide(L)'
;MKVLVAYATFAGATAGVAEAIGQELAAGESTQVDVRPVKEVAGLASYDAVVVGSAIRAGQVHFQALAFLQANADALARVPVAYFVVCLTMKEPTEENRCTVAAYLDAVREKVPTVQPVDVGLFAGALDPGKLPLVARLMMKAMKAPAGDYRDWDAIRDWARSLRARLVA
;
A
#
# COMPACT_ATOMS: atom_id res chain seq x y z
N MET A 1 -11.03 15.15 10.77
CA MET A 1 -11.08 13.79 10.20
C MET A 1 -9.90 12.99 10.71
N LYS A 2 -10.07 11.72 11.02
CA LYS A 2 -9.00 10.81 11.43
C LYS A 2 -8.82 9.69 10.41
N VAL A 3 -7.61 9.56 9.86
CA VAL A 3 -7.27 8.57 8.82
C VAL A 3 -6.26 7.57 9.36
N LEU A 4 -6.47 6.30 9.05
CA LEU A 4 -5.47 5.26 9.24
C LEU A 4 -4.79 4.95 7.91
N VAL A 5 -3.46 5.01 7.85
CA VAL A 5 -2.65 4.40 6.81
C VAL A 5 -2.06 3.11 7.36
N ALA A 6 -2.73 1.99 7.10
CA ALA A 6 -2.30 0.66 7.51
C ALA A 6 -1.49 -0.01 6.40
N TYR A 7 -0.35 -0.63 6.70
CA TYR A 7 0.48 -1.24 5.66
C TYR A 7 1.11 -2.59 6.03
N ALA A 8 1.42 -3.41 5.03
CA ALA A 8 2.23 -4.61 5.17
C ALA A 8 3.44 -4.58 4.23
N THR A 9 4.62 -4.92 4.77
CA THR A 9 5.89 -4.81 4.05
C THR A 9 6.83 -5.97 4.35
N PHE A 10 7.65 -6.36 3.37
CA PHE A 10 8.71 -7.35 3.58
C PHE A 10 10.02 -6.72 4.04
N ALA A 11 10.48 -5.67 3.35
CA ALA A 11 11.81 -5.06 3.53
C ALA A 11 11.77 -3.53 3.72
N GLY A 12 10.59 -2.98 4.07
CA GLY A 12 10.43 -1.58 4.45
C GLY A 12 10.13 -0.59 3.31
N ALA A 13 10.21 -0.99 2.04
CA ALA A 13 9.88 -0.09 0.93
C ALA A 13 8.44 0.45 1.02
N THR A 14 7.47 -0.43 1.29
CA THR A 14 6.06 -0.08 1.49
C THR A 14 5.83 0.78 2.73
N ALA A 15 6.64 0.61 3.78
CA ALA A 15 6.57 1.44 4.98
C ALA A 15 6.89 2.90 4.63
N GLY A 16 7.95 3.15 3.88
CA GLY A 16 8.30 4.50 3.43
C GLY A 16 7.23 5.13 2.52
N VAL A 17 6.58 4.33 1.67
CA VAL A 17 5.43 4.82 0.87
C VAL A 17 4.25 5.18 1.78
N ALA A 18 3.94 4.34 2.78
CA ALA A 18 2.88 4.60 3.75
C ALA A 18 3.14 5.89 4.56
N GLU A 19 4.39 6.10 4.98
CA GLU A 19 4.82 7.30 5.69
C GLU A 19 4.66 8.56 4.84
N ALA A 20 5.09 8.52 3.56
CA ALA A 20 4.92 9.64 2.64
C ALA A 20 3.45 9.97 2.38
N ILE A 21 2.62 8.95 2.17
CA ILE A 21 1.16 9.12 2.04
C ILE A 21 0.60 9.76 3.32
N GLY A 22 0.98 9.24 4.49
CA GLY A 22 0.46 9.73 5.77
C GLY A 22 0.86 11.18 6.05
N GLN A 23 2.12 11.55 5.77
CA GLN A 23 2.61 12.93 5.86
C GLN A 23 1.81 13.86 4.95
N GLU A 24 1.59 13.44 3.71
CA GLU A 24 0.84 14.23 2.75
C GLU A 24 -0.62 14.37 3.19
N LEU A 25 -1.30 13.31 3.63
CA LEU A 25 -2.66 13.41 4.14
C LEU A 25 -2.76 14.33 5.38
N ALA A 26 -1.78 14.28 6.28
CA ALA A 26 -1.71 15.09 7.50
C ALA A 26 -1.48 16.59 7.23
N ALA A 27 -0.94 16.95 6.06
CA ALA A 27 -0.80 18.34 5.65
C ALA A 27 -2.15 18.99 5.25
N GLY A 28 -3.28 18.29 5.39
CA GLY A 28 -4.62 18.85 5.25
C GLY A 28 -5.09 19.44 6.58
N GLU A 29 -5.70 20.63 6.52
CA GLU A 29 -6.27 21.24 7.72
C GLU A 29 -7.22 20.26 8.44
N SER A 30 -7.08 20.16 9.76
CA SER A 30 -7.93 19.31 10.62
C SER A 30 -7.92 17.79 10.32
N THR A 31 -6.87 17.28 9.67
CA THR A 31 -6.69 15.83 9.43
C THR A 31 -5.66 15.23 10.38
N GLN A 32 -6.08 14.28 11.21
CA GLN A 32 -5.19 13.46 12.04
C GLN A 32 -4.89 12.16 11.29
N VAL A 33 -3.62 11.75 11.22
CA VAL A 33 -3.23 10.54 10.49
C VAL A 33 -2.39 9.64 11.38
N ASP A 34 -2.81 8.39 11.50
CA ASP A 34 -2.00 7.32 12.09
C ASP A 34 -1.42 6.47 10.96
N VAL A 35 -0.10 6.23 10.98
CA VAL A 35 0.58 5.34 10.04
C VAL A 35 1.08 4.13 10.81
N ARG A 36 0.57 2.92 10.50
CA ARG A 36 0.83 1.72 11.30
C ARG A 36 1.03 0.48 10.42
N PRO A 37 1.94 -0.44 10.79
CA PRO A 37 1.89 -1.80 10.27
C PRO A 37 0.53 -2.44 10.59
N VAL A 38 -0.05 -3.19 9.66
CA VAL A 38 -1.37 -3.84 9.86
C VAL A 38 -1.44 -4.71 11.12
N LYS A 39 -0.31 -5.30 11.53
CA LYS A 39 -0.19 -6.14 12.74
C LYS A 39 -0.27 -5.36 14.05
N GLU A 40 -0.12 -4.03 14.00
CA GLU A 40 -0.12 -3.13 15.16
C GLU A 40 -1.41 -2.31 15.26
N VAL A 41 -2.36 -2.51 14.34
CA VAL A 41 -3.66 -1.84 14.36
C VAL A 41 -4.57 -2.55 15.35
N ALA A 42 -4.91 -1.87 16.45
CA ALA A 42 -5.74 -2.44 17.52
C ALA A 42 -7.26 -2.36 17.25
N GLY A 43 -7.70 -1.50 16.34
CA GLY A 43 -9.11 -1.36 15.99
C GLY A 43 -9.35 -0.21 15.01
N LEU A 44 -10.53 -0.21 14.38
CA LEU A 44 -10.89 0.75 13.33
C LEU A 44 -11.96 1.77 13.71
N ALA A 45 -12.61 1.60 14.86
CA ALA A 45 -13.81 2.36 15.24
C ALA A 45 -13.59 3.89 15.33
N SER A 46 -12.36 4.35 15.53
CA SER A 46 -12.04 5.79 15.64
C SER A 46 -11.67 6.46 14.32
N TYR A 47 -11.59 5.71 13.21
CA TYR A 47 -11.15 6.24 11.93
C TYR A 47 -12.33 6.54 11.02
N ASP A 48 -12.28 7.72 10.41
CA ASP A 48 -13.27 8.17 9.43
C ASP A 48 -12.95 7.62 8.03
N ALA A 49 -11.70 7.26 7.77
CA ALA A 49 -11.25 6.68 6.50
C ALA A 49 -10.00 5.80 6.71
N VAL A 50 -9.78 4.83 5.82
CA VAL A 50 -8.64 3.89 5.90
C VAL A 50 -7.94 3.73 4.56
N VAL A 51 -6.62 3.89 4.55
CA VAL A 51 -5.75 3.56 3.43
C VAL A 51 -5.02 2.26 3.75
N VAL A 52 -5.14 1.24 2.90
CA VAL A 52 -4.49 -0.06 3.10
C VAL A 52 -3.40 -0.29 2.06
N GLY A 53 -2.17 -0.47 2.54
CA GLY A 53 -0.96 -0.64 1.76
C GLY A 53 -0.44 -2.07 1.75
N SER A 54 -0.02 -2.56 0.59
CA SER A 54 0.61 -3.88 0.49
C SER A 54 1.82 -3.89 -0.43
N ALA A 55 2.89 -4.57 -0.02
CA ALA A 55 3.87 -5.09 -0.97
C ALA A 55 3.22 -6.14 -1.89
N ILE A 56 3.59 -6.15 -3.16
CA ILE A 56 3.30 -7.25 -4.08
C ILE A 56 4.58 -8.06 -4.27
N ARG A 57 4.47 -9.38 -4.12
CA ARG A 57 5.56 -10.32 -4.43
C ARG A 57 4.99 -11.54 -5.12
N ALA A 58 5.64 -11.96 -6.22
CA ALA A 58 5.19 -13.09 -7.03
C ALA A 58 3.70 -13.00 -7.42
N GLY A 59 3.23 -11.79 -7.78
CA GLY A 59 1.85 -11.54 -8.17
C GLY A 59 0.81 -11.61 -7.04
N GLN A 60 1.26 -11.63 -5.78
CA GLN A 60 0.36 -11.72 -4.63
C GLN A 60 0.51 -10.53 -3.70
N VAL A 61 -0.65 -10.08 -3.21
CA VAL A 61 -0.77 -9.16 -2.07
C VAL A 61 -0.17 -9.83 -0.82
N HIS A 62 0.48 -9.01 0.00
CA HIS A 62 1.08 -9.45 1.24
C HIS A 62 0.03 -10.10 2.14
N PHE A 63 0.28 -11.32 2.61
CA PHE A 63 -0.68 -12.12 3.36
C PHE A 63 -1.27 -11.39 4.58
N GLN A 64 -0.45 -10.60 5.29
CA GLN A 64 -0.93 -9.78 6.43
C GLN A 64 -1.89 -8.65 6.01
N ALA A 65 -1.70 -8.04 4.84
CA ALA A 65 -2.64 -7.03 4.35
C ALA A 65 -3.98 -7.66 3.97
N LEU A 66 -3.95 -8.81 3.27
CA LEU A 66 -5.15 -9.56 2.95
C LEU A 66 -5.90 -10.02 4.22
N ALA A 67 -5.18 -10.59 5.19
CA ALA A 67 -5.77 -11.01 6.46
C ALA A 67 -6.38 -9.83 7.24
N PHE A 68 -5.73 -8.66 7.22
CA PHE A 68 -6.25 -7.44 7.82
C PHE A 68 -7.57 -6.99 7.16
N LEU A 69 -7.63 -7.00 5.83
CA LEU A 69 -8.86 -6.66 5.09
C LEU A 69 -9.98 -7.65 5.40
N GLN A 70 -9.69 -8.95 5.43
CA GLN A 70 -10.69 -9.99 5.76
C GLN A 70 -11.21 -9.85 7.19
N ALA A 71 -10.31 -9.65 8.16
CA ALA A 71 -10.68 -9.55 9.58
C ALA A 71 -11.48 -8.28 9.90
N ASN A 72 -11.34 -7.22 9.10
CA ASN A 72 -11.96 -5.92 9.33
C ASN A 72 -13.00 -5.54 8.27
N ALA A 73 -13.44 -6.48 7.42
CA ALA A 73 -14.26 -6.20 6.26
C ALA A 73 -15.53 -5.39 6.60
N ASP A 74 -16.23 -5.75 7.68
CA ASP A 74 -17.47 -5.09 8.10
C ASP A 74 -17.26 -3.64 8.58
N ALA A 75 -16.12 -3.36 9.20
CA ALA A 75 -15.77 -2.01 9.65
C ALA A 75 -15.29 -1.16 8.45
N LEU A 76 -14.47 -1.74 7.60
CA LEU A 76 -13.94 -1.10 6.39
C LEU A 76 -15.03 -0.77 5.37
N ALA A 77 -16.08 -1.60 5.26
CA ALA A 77 -17.21 -1.34 4.38
C ALA A 77 -18.07 -0.11 4.77
N ARG A 78 -17.87 0.45 5.98
CA ARG A 78 -18.64 1.58 6.51
C ARG A 78 -17.94 2.93 6.32
N VAL A 79 -16.69 2.93 5.86
CA VAL A 79 -15.87 4.13 5.71
C VAL A 79 -15.23 4.16 4.33
N PRO A 80 -14.85 5.33 3.80
CA PRO A 80 -14.02 5.40 2.60
C PRO A 80 -12.72 4.62 2.79
N VAL A 81 -12.45 3.71 1.86
CA VAL A 81 -11.21 2.92 1.84
C VAL A 81 -10.44 3.23 0.56
N ALA A 82 -9.11 3.35 0.66
CA ALA A 82 -8.25 3.40 -0.52
C ALA A 82 -7.16 2.34 -0.42
N TYR A 83 -6.70 1.84 -1.55
CA TYR A 83 -5.60 0.89 -1.58
C TYR A 83 -4.35 1.52 -2.17
N PHE A 84 -3.19 1.07 -1.72
CA PHE A 84 -1.98 1.22 -2.53
C PHE A 84 -1.16 -0.05 -2.53
N VAL A 85 -0.47 -0.29 -3.64
CA VAL A 85 0.42 -1.44 -3.79
C VAL A 85 1.80 -1.00 -4.21
N VAL A 86 2.81 -1.71 -3.70
CA VAL A 86 4.22 -1.47 -4.01
C VAL A 86 4.78 -2.70 -4.71
N CYS A 87 5.13 -2.56 -5.99
CA CYS A 87 5.60 -3.65 -6.85
C CYS A 87 6.79 -3.21 -7.70
N LEU A 88 7.81 -4.06 -7.84
CA LEU A 88 8.99 -3.72 -8.66
C LEU A 88 8.63 -3.56 -10.15
N THR A 89 7.58 -4.21 -10.63
CA THR A 89 7.04 -4.05 -12.00
C THR A 89 6.68 -2.59 -12.32
N MET A 90 6.27 -1.82 -11.31
CA MET A 90 5.95 -0.39 -11.48
C MET A 90 7.18 0.51 -11.67
N LYS A 91 8.41 -0.04 -11.64
CA LYS A 91 9.62 0.68 -12.07
C LYS A 91 9.48 1.20 -13.52
N GLU A 92 8.78 0.45 -14.36
CA GLU A 92 8.46 0.83 -15.74
C GLU A 92 6.94 0.90 -15.86
N PRO A 93 6.31 2.06 -15.58
CA PRO A 93 4.87 2.13 -15.40
C PRO A 93 4.11 2.28 -16.73
N THR A 94 4.37 1.35 -17.66
CA THR A 94 3.63 1.19 -18.93
C THR A 94 2.18 0.76 -18.64
N GLU A 95 1.30 0.91 -19.63
CA GLU A 95 -0.10 0.50 -19.50
C GLU A 95 -0.24 -0.99 -19.18
N GLU A 96 0.55 -1.84 -19.85
CA GLU A 96 0.59 -3.28 -19.60
C GLU A 96 1.01 -3.61 -18.16
N ASN A 97 2.04 -2.94 -17.65
CA ASN A 97 2.52 -3.14 -16.29
C ASN A 97 1.51 -2.64 -15.24
N ARG A 98 0.82 -1.52 -15.51
CA ARG A 98 -0.27 -1.02 -14.66
C ARG A 98 -1.43 -2.01 -14.60
N CYS A 99 -1.88 -2.52 -15.75
CA CYS A 99 -2.92 -3.55 -15.83
C CYS A 99 -2.52 -4.81 -15.07
N THR A 100 -1.28 -5.28 -15.26
CA THR A 100 -0.75 -6.46 -14.56
C THR A 100 -0.75 -6.27 -13.05
N VAL A 101 -0.26 -5.14 -12.55
CA VAL A 101 -0.18 -4.88 -11.11
C VAL A 101 -1.57 -4.67 -10.51
N ALA A 102 -2.48 -4.02 -11.23
CA ALA A 102 -3.88 -3.86 -10.81
C ALA A 102 -4.62 -5.20 -10.70
N ALA A 103 -4.33 -6.16 -11.60
CA ALA A 103 -4.93 -7.50 -11.57
C ALA A 103 -4.52 -8.30 -10.33
N TYR A 104 -3.39 -8.02 -9.69
CA TYR A 104 -3.01 -8.67 -8.43
C TYR A 104 -3.96 -8.35 -7.26
N LEU A 105 -4.79 -7.32 -7.39
CA LEU A 105 -5.86 -7.01 -6.44
C LEU A 105 -7.14 -7.83 -6.69
N ASP A 106 -7.24 -8.62 -7.77
CA ASP A 106 -8.42 -9.46 -8.04
C ASP A 106 -8.69 -10.44 -6.91
N ALA A 107 -7.63 -11.06 -6.37
CA ALA A 107 -7.75 -11.95 -5.21
C ALA A 107 -8.27 -11.22 -3.95
N VAL A 108 -8.01 -9.92 -3.81
CA VAL A 108 -8.59 -9.11 -2.72
C VAL A 108 -10.06 -8.83 -3.01
N ARG A 109 -10.40 -8.44 -4.24
CA ARG A 109 -11.79 -8.19 -4.68
C ARG A 109 -12.68 -9.43 -4.52
N GLU A 110 -12.15 -10.61 -4.82
CA GLU A 110 -12.87 -11.89 -4.68
C GLU A 110 -13.08 -12.26 -3.20
N LYS A 111 -12.06 -12.08 -2.37
CA LYS A 111 -12.08 -12.50 -0.96
C LYS A 111 -12.74 -11.51 -0.01
N VAL A 112 -12.75 -10.22 -0.38
CA VAL A 112 -13.27 -9.12 0.43
C VAL A 112 -14.10 -8.17 -0.45
N PRO A 113 -15.18 -8.65 -1.11
CA PRO A 113 -15.92 -7.89 -2.11
C PRO A 113 -16.66 -6.68 -1.54
N THR A 114 -16.90 -6.66 -0.22
CA THR A 114 -17.59 -5.58 0.49
C THR A 114 -16.74 -4.33 0.68
N VAL A 115 -15.41 -4.44 0.54
CA VAL A 115 -14.48 -3.32 0.73
C VAL A 115 -13.99 -2.84 -0.64
N GLN A 116 -14.78 -1.96 -1.25
CA GLN A 116 -14.47 -1.36 -2.54
C GLN A 116 -13.66 -0.07 -2.33
N PRO A 117 -12.46 0.04 -2.91
CA PRO A 117 -11.64 1.23 -2.73
C PRO A 117 -12.18 2.42 -3.55
N VAL A 118 -12.15 3.62 -2.98
CA VAL A 118 -12.45 4.88 -3.69
C VAL A 118 -11.35 5.26 -4.68
N ASP A 119 -10.14 4.73 -4.47
CA ASP A 119 -9.01 4.85 -5.38
C ASP A 119 -7.91 3.81 -5.08
N VAL A 120 -7.05 3.55 -6.08
CA VAL A 120 -5.95 2.58 -6.00
C VAL A 120 -4.65 3.18 -6.50
N GLY A 121 -3.67 3.34 -5.61
CA GLY A 121 -2.31 3.76 -5.94
C GLY A 121 -1.41 2.59 -6.37
N LEU A 122 -0.80 2.66 -7.54
CA LEU A 122 0.15 1.66 -8.03
C LEU A 122 1.56 2.27 -8.04
N PHE A 123 2.45 1.80 -7.17
CA PHE A 123 3.77 2.40 -6.98
C PHE A 123 4.91 1.40 -7.15
N ALA A 124 6.04 1.93 -7.61
CA ALA A 124 7.30 1.20 -7.62
C ALA A 124 7.83 1.00 -6.19
N GLY A 125 8.68 -0.01 -6.02
CA GLY A 125 9.34 -0.30 -4.75
C GLY A 125 10.81 0.05 -4.75
N ALA A 126 11.44 -0.20 -3.60
CA ALA A 126 12.90 -0.17 -3.46
C ALA A 126 13.42 -1.58 -3.20
N LEU A 127 14.55 -1.89 -3.79
CA LEU A 127 15.26 -3.14 -3.63
C LEU A 127 16.67 -2.86 -3.09
N ASP A 128 16.78 -2.91 -1.78
CA ASP A 128 18.05 -2.73 -1.06
C ASP A 128 18.59 -4.10 -0.60
N PRO A 129 19.66 -4.62 -1.22
CA PRO A 129 20.26 -5.89 -0.82
C PRO A 129 20.74 -5.93 0.63
N GLY A 130 21.03 -4.77 1.24
CA GLY A 130 21.44 -4.67 2.65
C GLY A 130 20.31 -4.90 3.64
N LYS A 131 19.06 -4.71 3.22
CA LYS A 131 17.84 -4.93 4.04
C LYS A 131 17.24 -6.33 3.88
N LEU A 132 17.87 -7.19 3.07
CA LEU A 132 17.38 -8.54 2.80
C LEU A 132 18.11 -9.60 3.64
N PRO A 133 17.40 -10.68 4.06
CA PRO A 133 18.05 -11.87 4.59
C PRO A 133 19.09 -12.45 3.62
N LEU A 134 20.13 -13.10 4.14
CA LEU A 134 21.28 -13.55 3.35
C LEU A 134 20.89 -14.49 2.19
N VAL A 135 19.91 -15.38 2.42
CA VAL A 135 19.37 -16.28 1.37
C VAL A 135 18.66 -15.49 0.26
N ALA A 136 17.83 -14.50 0.62
CA ALA A 136 17.15 -13.65 -0.35
C ALA A 136 18.16 -12.83 -1.17
N ARG A 137 19.22 -12.33 -0.52
CA ARG A 137 20.32 -11.60 -1.18
C ARG A 137 21.03 -12.47 -2.22
N LEU A 138 21.27 -13.75 -1.93
CA LEU A 138 21.90 -14.67 -2.88
C LEU A 138 20.99 -14.96 -4.08
N MET A 139 19.69 -15.19 -3.85
CA MET A 139 18.71 -15.36 -4.93
C MET A 139 18.64 -14.13 -5.84
N MET A 140 18.64 -12.93 -5.27
CA MET A 140 18.63 -11.68 -6.06
C MET A 140 19.84 -11.55 -6.96
N LYS A 141 21.03 -11.90 -6.45
CA LYS A 141 22.27 -11.87 -7.22
C LYS A 141 22.21 -12.86 -8.38
N ALA A 142 21.67 -14.06 -8.16
CA ALA A 142 21.49 -15.07 -9.21
C ALA A 142 20.48 -14.62 -10.28
N MET A 143 19.37 -13.97 -9.87
CA MET A 143 18.34 -13.45 -10.77
C MET A 143 18.72 -12.12 -11.44
N LYS A 144 19.89 -11.55 -11.13
CA LYS A 144 20.29 -10.19 -11.56
C LYS A 144 19.21 -9.14 -11.29
N ALA A 145 18.51 -9.28 -10.16
CA ALA A 145 17.44 -8.37 -9.79
C ALA A 145 17.99 -6.95 -9.62
N PRO A 146 17.37 -5.92 -10.22
CA PRO A 146 17.94 -4.58 -10.26
C PRO A 146 17.82 -3.94 -8.87
N ALA A 147 18.96 -3.77 -8.19
CA ALA A 147 19.03 -3.05 -6.92
C ALA A 147 18.85 -1.54 -7.15
N GLY A 148 18.14 -0.88 -6.23
CA GLY A 148 17.88 0.55 -6.31
C GLY A 148 16.56 0.96 -5.67
N ASP A 149 16.38 2.27 -5.51
CA ASP A 149 15.10 2.87 -5.17
C ASP A 149 14.42 3.35 -6.45
N TYR A 150 13.25 2.81 -6.76
CA TYR A 150 12.48 3.17 -7.95
C TYR A 150 11.20 3.92 -7.60
N ARG A 151 10.97 4.23 -6.32
CA ARG A 151 9.80 4.98 -5.87
C ARG A 151 9.83 6.37 -6.47
N ASP A 152 8.78 6.68 -7.22
CA ASP A 152 8.48 8.05 -7.63
C ASP A 152 7.76 8.76 -6.49
N TRP A 153 8.53 9.53 -5.72
CA TRP A 153 8.03 10.21 -4.53
C TRP A 153 7.06 11.35 -4.85
N ASP A 154 7.20 11.99 -6.01
CA ASP A 154 6.27 13.03 -6.45
C ASP A 154 4.93 12.40 -6.82
N ALA A 155 4.94 11.31 -7.61
CA ALA A 155 3.71 10.59 -7.93
C ALA A 155 2.99 10.05 -6.68
N ILE A 156 3.72 9.57 -5.67
CA ILE A 156 3.13 9.11 -4.40
C ILE A 156 2.46 10.27 -3.67
N ARG A 157 3.13 11.43 -3.55
CA ARG A 157 2.58 12.61 -2.89
C ARG A 157 1.39 13.18 -3.66
N ASP A 158 1.47 13.26 -4.98
CA ASP A 158 0.37 13.76 -5.82
C ASP A 158 -0.87 12.88 -5.71
N TRP A 159 -0.68 11.55 -5.73
CA TRP A 159 -1.77 10.61 -5.48
C TRP A 159 -2.38 10.85 -4.09
N ALA A 160 -1.58 10.89 -3.03
CA ALA A 160 -2.06 11.13 -1.67
C ALA A 160 -2.79 12.47 -1.52
N ARG A 161 -2.32 13.53 -2.20
CA ARG A 161 -2.98 14.84 -2.23
C ARG A 161 -4.35 14.76 -2.90
N SER A 162 -4.44 14.10 -4.06
CA SER A 162 -5.70 13.89 -4.77
C SER A 162 -6.68 13.00 -4.01
N LEU A 163 -6.15 12.07 -3.22
CA LEU A 163 -6.93 11.14 -2.42
C LEU A 163 -7.69 11.84 -1.29
N ARG A 164 -7.16 12.94 -0.74
CA ARG A 164 -7.82 13.68 0.36
C ARG A 164 -9.28 14.01 0.04
N ALA A 165 -9.54 14.53 -1.15
CA ALA A 165 -10.88 14.91 -1.58
C ALA A 165 -11.83 13.71 -1.74
N ARG A 166 -11.30 12.50 -1.90
CA ARG A 166 -12.07 11.25 -2.06
C ARG A 166 -12.32 10.54 -0.72
N LEU A 167 -11.57 10.90 0.33
CA LEU A 167 -11.72 10.32 1.67
C LEU A 167 -12.69 11.13 2.55
N VAL A 168 -13.12 12.30 2.11
CA VAL A 168 -14.20 13.08 2.73
C VAL A 168 -15.50 12.63 2.09
N ALA A 169 -16.34 11.90 2.84
CA ALA A 169 -17.70 11.54 2.44
C ALA A 169 -18.65 12.74 2.53
#